data_AF-A0A3D0H4H1-F1
#
_entry.id   AF-A0A3D0H4H1-F1
#
_cell.length_a   1.000
_cell.length_b   1.000
_cell.length_c   1.000
_cell.angle_alpha   90.00
_cell.angle_beta   90.00
_cell.angle_gamma   90.00
#
_symmetry.space_group_name_H-M   'P 1'
#
loop_
_entity.id
_entity.type
_entity.pdbx_description
1 polymer ?
#
loop_
_entity_poly.entity_id
_entity_poly.type
_entity_poly.pdbx_seq_one_letter_code
_entity_poly.pdbx_strand_id
1 'polypeptide(L)'
;MALFGAAGQVIAYSGYQGDFTTVDPTRNIALILANGVVAASGRFYPLFAPLIGWVGTFLTGYGTASIVLFGKLHVTTAALVGVSPSLLASGMAVGSAVGSISSPLKIALAAPMCGAQGREGEILRRTIPLGIAVCLALGVILWLLLGQLGGN
;
A
#
# COMPACT_ATOMS: atom_id res chain seq x y z
N MET A 1 10.65 -12.37 -4.20
CA MET A 1 9.18 -12.49 -4.27
C MET A 1 8.61 -13.48 -3.26
N ALA A 2 9.12 -14.72 -3.19
CA ALA A 2 8.59 -15.75 -2.29
C ALA A 2 8.46 -15.32 -0.83
N LEU A 3 9.46 -14.60 -0.29
CA LEU A 3 9.43 -14.09 1.09
C LEU A 3 8.23 -13.18 1.38
N PHE A 4 7.99 -12.18 0.53
CA PHE A 4 6.86 -11.26 0.69
C PHE A 4 5.52 -11.94 0.42
N GLY A 5 5.50 -12.93 -0.47
CA GLY A 5 4.37 -13.84 -0.64
C GLY A 5 3.99 -14.54 0.66
N ALA A 6 4.95 -15.24 1.25
CA ALA A 6 4.76 -15.95 2.51
C ALA A 6 4.34 -15.00 3.65
N ALA A 7 5.01 -13.86 3.79
CA ALA A 7 4.66 -12.86 4.80
C ALA A 7 3.24 -12.31 4.61
N GLY A 8 2.82 -12.01 3.37
CA GLY A 8 1.46 -11.57 3.06
C GLY A 8 0.41 -12.62 3.42
N GLN A 9 0.70 -13.91 3.18
CA GLN A 9 -0.18 -15.01 3.61
C GLN A 9 -0.26 -15.13 5.14
N VAL A 10 0.87 -15.02 5.84
CA VAL A 10 0.90 -15.02 7.32
C VAL A 10 0.07 -13.87 7.88
N ILE A 11 0.21 -12.67 7.32
CA ILE A 11 -0.60 -11.50 7.73
C ILE A 11 -2.08 -11.77 7.45
N ALA A 12 -2.41 -12.26 6.25
CA ALA A 12 -3.79 -12.45 5.83
C ALA A 12 -4.54 -13.54 6.60
N TYR A 13 -3.85 -14.62 6.96
CA TYR A 13 -4.42 -15.80 7.63
C TYR A 13 -4.06 -15.90 9.13
N SER A 14 -3.36 -14.91 9.68
CA SER A 14 -3.16 -14.84 11.14
C SER A 14 -4.48 -14.85 11.90
N GLY A 15 -4.54 -15.53 13.04
CA GLY A 15 -5.75 -15.57 13.87
C GLY A 15 -6.93 -16.37 13.31
N TYR A 16 -6.80 -17.02 12.15
CA TYR A 16 -7.78 -18.02 11.71
C TYR A 16 -7.68 -19.28 12.59
N GLN A 17 -8.83 -19.84 12.97
CA GLN A 17 -8.89 -21.14 13.63
C GLN A 17 -8.68 -22.28 12.62
N GLY A 18 -8.53 -23.52 13.10
CA GLY A 18 -8.23 -24.69 12.26
C GLY A 18 -9.19 -24.92 11.09
N ASP A 19 -10.42 -24.40 11.18
CA ASP A 19 -11.45 -24.51 10.15
C ASP A 19 -11.41 -23.41 9.09
N PHE A 20 -10.48 -22.43 9.18
CA PHE A 20 -10.31 -21.30 8.25
C PHE A 20 -11.57 -20.45 7.96
N THR A 21 -12.63 -20.60 8.74
CA THR A 21 -13.90 -19.89 8.60
C THR A 21 -14.13 -18.86 9.69
N THR A 22 -13.61 -19.12 10.90
CA THR A 22 -13.68 -18.24 12.06
C THR A 22 -12.35 -17.54 12.29
N VAL A 23 -12.40 -16.21 12.45
CA VAL A 23 -11.24 -15.36 12.75
C VAL A 23 -11.35 -14.86 14.17
N ASP A 24 -10.29 -15.07 14.96
CA ASP A 24 -10.11 -14.42 16.25
C ASP A 24 -9.64 -12.97 16.02
N PRO A 25 -10.47 -11.96 16.33
CA PRO A 25 -10.14 -10.56 16.09
C PRO A 25 -8.89 -10.08 16.83
N THR A 26 -8.57 -10.70 17.97
CA THR A 26 -7.43 -10.31 18.82
C THR A 26 -6.10 -10.88 18.35
N ARG A 27 -6.12 -11.81 17.39
CA ARG A 27 -4.93 -12.51 16.87
C ARG A 27 -4.70 -12.29 15.37
N ASN A 28 -5.60 -11.58 14.69
CA ASN A 28 -5.47 -11.27 13.28
C ASN A 28 -4.70 -9.96 13.08
N ILE A 29 -3.48 -10.08 12.54
CA ILE A 29 -2.56 -8.95 12.30
C ILE A 29 -3.22 -7.91 11.39
N ALA A 30 -3.87 -8.33 10.30
CA ALA A 30 -4.50 -7.40 9.37
C ALA A 30 -5.63 -6.59 10.04
N LEU A 31 -6.43 -7.21 10.90
CA LEU A 31 -7.54 -6.58 11.60
C LEU A 31 -7.05 -5.63 12.70
N ILE A 32 -6.02 -6.01 13.45
CA ILE A 32 -5.41 -5.14 14.48
C ILE A 32 -4.83 -3.89 13.82
N LEU A 33 -4.06 -4.06 12.74
CA LEU A 33 -3.52 -2.94 11.97
C LEU A 33 -4.63 -2.10 11.35
N ALA A 34 -5.67 -2.73 10.79
CA ALA A 34 -6.79 -2.00 10.21
C ALA A 34 -7.49 -1.13 11.25
N ASN A 35 -7.79 -1.67 12.43
CA ASN A 35 -8.40 -0.90 13.53
C ASN A 35 -7.51 0.23 14.00
N GLY A 36 -6.20 0.00 14.15
CA GLY A 36 -5.25 1.05 14.57
C GLY A 36 -5.18 2.20 13.56
N VAL A 37 -5.13 1.88 12.26
CA VAL A 37 -5.05 2.91 11.22
C VAL A 37 -6.39 3.63 11.03
N VAL A 38 -7.51 2.94 11.19
CA VAL A 38 -8.85 3.56 11.20
C VAL A 38 -9.03 4.47 12.42
N ALA A 39 -8.55 4.07 13.60
CA ALA A 39 -8.60 4.92 14.78
C ALA A 39 -7.79 6.21 14.59
N ALA A 40 -6.65 6.14 13.89
CA ALA A 40 -5.81 7.31 13.61
C ALA A 40 -6.34 8.19 12.47
N SER A 41 -6.84 7.59 11.39
CA SER A 41 -7.16 8.30 10.14
C SER A 41 -8.65 8.53 9.92
N GLY A 42 -9.50 7.72 10.55
CA GLY A 42 -10.95 7.71 10.38
C GLY A 42 -11.36 7.69 8.91
N ARG A 43 -12.28 8.60 8.55
CA ARG A 43 -12.82 8.74 7.19
C ARG A 43 -11.80 9.28 6.16
N PHE A 44 -10.63 9.75 6.61
CA PHE A 44 -9.57 10.24 5.74
C PHE A 44 -8.58 9.14 5.31
N TYR A 45 -8.76 7.89 5.76
CA TYR A 45 -7.91 6.78 5.36
C TYR A 45 -7.66 6.65 3.84
N PRO A 46 -8.66 6.85 2.96
CA PRO A 46 -8.43 6.79 1.52
C PRO A 46 -7.34 7.74 0.99
N LEU A 47 -7.10 8.88 1.65
CA LEU A 47 -6.02 9.80 1.25
C LEU A 47 -4.64 9.16 1.40
N PHE A 48 -4.48 8.31 2.41
CA PHE A 48 -3.20 7.68 2.73
C PHE A 48 -3.00 6.33 2.04
N ALA A 49 -4.06 5.77 1.44
CA ALA A 49 -3.97 4.44 0.84
C ALA A 49 -2.92 4.32 -0.28
N PRO A 50 -2.83 5.26 -1.23
CA PRO A 50 -1.76 5.25 -2.23
C PRO A 50 -0.36 5.41 -1.63
N LEU A 51 -0.22 6.20 -0.55
CA LEU A 51 1.07 6.38 0.12
C LEU A 51 1.57 5.09 0.77
N ILE A 52 0.69 4.30 1.40
CA ILE A 52 1.07 3.00 1.97
C ILE A 52 1.59 2.06 0.85
N GLY A 53 0.88 2.03 -0.29
CA GLY A 53 1.33 1.29 -1.47
C GLY A 53 2.71 1.74 -1.96
N TRP A 54 2.92 3.06 -2.04
CA TRP A 54 4.19 3.67 -2.44
C TRP A 54 5.33 3.31 -1.50
N VAL A 55 5.13 3.43 -0.17
CA VAL A 55 6.13 3.06 0.85
C VAL A 55 6.49 1.59 0.74
N GLY A 56 5.50 0.70 0.55
CA GLY A 56 5.75 -0.71 0.36
C GLY A 56 6.64 -0.99 -0.86
N THR A 57 6.40 -0.34 -1.99
CA THR A 57 7.24 -0.53 -3.19
C THR A 57 8.62 0.11 -3.03
N PHE A 58 8.68 1.26 -2.38
CA PHE A 58 9.94 1.96 -2.08
C PHE A 58 10.89 1.06 -1.29
N LEU A 59 10.38 0.43 -0.21
CA LEU A 59 11.15 -0.43 0.68
C LEU A 59 11.47 -1.80 0.07
N THR A 60 10.49 -2.44 -0.57
CA THR A 60 10.65 -3.81 -1.10
C THR A 60 11.32 -3.85 -2.46
N GLY A 61 11.26 -2.74 -3.21
CA GLY A 61 11.72 -2.62 -4.59
C GLY A 61 10.75 -3.13 -5.65
N TYR A 62 9.60 -3.69 -5.26
CA TYR A 62 8.67 -4.34 -6.19
C TYR A 62 7.21 -4.07 -5.83
N GLY A 63 6.43 -3.64 -6.82
CA GLY A 63 5.03 -3.28 -6.61
C GLY A 63 4.14 -4.44 -6.18
N THR A 64 4.40 -5.63 -6.71
CA THR A 64 3.66 -6.85 -6.35
C THR A 64 3.88 -7.24 -4.90
N ALA A 65 5.10 -7.10 -4.37
CA ALA A 65 5.41 -7.37 -2.98
C ALA A 65 4.64 -6.44 -2.04
N SER A 66 4.56 -5.15 -2.38
CA SER A 66 3.75 -4.17 -1.66
C SER A 66 2.28 -4.58 -1.61
N ILE A 67 1.69 -4.91 -2.77
CA ILE A 67 0.27 -5.30 -2.87
C ILE A 67 -0.03 -6.57 -2.06
N VAL A 68 0.86 -7.56 -2.10
CA VAL A 68 0.65 -8.81 -1.34
C VAL A 68 0.77 -8.58 0.18
N LEU A 69 1.64 -7.68 0.62
CA LEU A 69 1.82 -7.37 2.03
C LEU A 69 0.66 -6.58 2.64
N PHE A 70 0.23 -5.50 1.97
CA PHE A 70 -0.78 -4.59 2.54
C PHE A 70 -2.15 -4.68 1.87
N GLY A 71 -2.32 -5.44 0.79
CA GLY A 71 -3.62 -5.55 0.11
C GLY A 71 -4.73 -6.03 1.04
N LYS A 72 -4.44 -7.01 1.90
CA LYS A 72 -5.41 -7.47 2.90
C LYS A 72 -5.74 -6.39 3.94
N LEU A 73 -4.77 -5.58 4.34
CA LEU A 73 -5.00 -4.43 5.22
C LEU A 73 -6.04 -3.48 4.60
N HIS A 74 -5.86 -3.08 3.34
CA HIS A 74 -6.81 -2.19 2.67
C HIS A 74 -8.20 -2.80 2.51
N VAL A 75 -8.30 -4.09 2.16
CA VAL A 75 -9.60 -4.78 2.05
C VAL A 75 -10.30 -4.84 3.40
N THR A 76 -9.59 -5.17 4.48
CA THR A 76 -10.15 -5.20 5.83
C THR A 76 -10.53 -3.80 6.31
N THR A 77 -9.69 -2.80 6.08
CA THR A 77 -9.98 -1.41 6.43
C THR A 77 -11.18 -0.86 5.66
N ALA A 78 -11.35 -1.23 4.39
CA ALA A 78 -12.50 -0.81 3.59
C ALA A 78 -13.82 -1.26 4.22
N ALA A 79 -13.86 -2.50 4.73
CA ALA A 79 -15.02 -3.03 5.43
C ALA A 79 -15.31 -2.27 6.74
N LEU A 80 -14.27 -1.88 7.49
CA LEU A 80 -14.42 -1.11 8.73
C LEU A 80 -14.90 0.34 8.50
N VAL A 81 -14.46 0.97 7.42
CA VAL A 81 -14.81 2.37 7.09
C VAL A 81 -16.11 2.46 6.27
N GLY A 82 -16.61 1.33 5.76
CA GLY A 82 -17.83 1.27 4.94
C GLY A 82 -17.62 1.79 3.51
N VAL A 83 -16.44 1.54 2.93
CA VAL A 83 -16.09 1.96 1.56
C VAL A 83 -15.81 0.75 0.66
N SER A 84 -15.82 0.96 -0.66
CA SER A 84 -15.58 -0.11 -1.63
C SER A 84 -14.18 -0.73 -1.46
N PRO A 85 -14.06 -2.05 -1.16
CA PRO A 85 -12.78 -2.71 -0.99
C PRO A 85 -11.94 -2.77 -2.27
N SER A 86 -12.59 -2.96 -3.41
CA SER A 86 -11.91 -3.04 -4.71
C SER A 86 -11.27 -1.71 -5.09
N LEU A 87 -11.98 -0.60 -4.84
CA LEU A 87 -11.49 0.73 -5.16
C LEU A 87 -10.35 1.15 -4.24
N LEU A 88 -10.47 0.88 -2.93
CA LEU A 88 -9.42 1.19 -1.97
C LEU A 88 -8.14 0.37 -2.24
N ALA A 89 -8.29 -0.91 -2.57
CA ALA A 89 -7.18 -1.78 -2.96
C ALA A 89 -6.56 -1.34 -4.30
N SER A 90 -7.37 -0.85 -5.24
CA SER A 90 -6.89 -0.30 -6.51
C SER A 90 -6.08 0.99 -6.30
N GLY A 91 -6.53 1.89 -5.43
CA GLY A 91 -5.77 3.09 -5.06
C GLY A 91 -4.40 2.76 -4.47
N MET A 92 -4.33 1.74 -3.61
CA MET A 92 -3.07 1.19 -3.11
C MET A 92 -2.20 0.63 -4.26
N ALA A 93 -2.77 -0.15 -5.18
CA ALA A 93 -2.02 -0.73 -6.31
C ALA A 93 -1.44 0.36 -7.23
N VAL A 94 -2.16 1.45 -7.48
CA VAL A 94 -1.66 2.59 -8.24
C VAL A 94 -0.52 3.29 -7.48
N GLY A 95 -0.67 3.55 -6.18
CA GLY A 95 0.40 4.10 -5.35
C GLY A 95 1.65 3.22 -5.33
N SER A 96 1.46 1.90 -5.30
CA SER A 96 2.52 0.90 -5.44
C SER A 96 3.24 0.99 -6.78
N ALA A 97 2.52 1.20 -7.89
CA ALA A 97 3.14 1.43 -9.19
C ALA A 97 3.97 2.74 -9.20
N VAL A 98 3.44 3.83 -8.62
CA VAL A 98 4.17 5.10 -8.49
C VAL A 98 5.45 4.91 -7.66
N GLY A 99 5.42 4.10 -6.59
CA GLY A 99 6.59 3.82 -5.75
C GLY A 99 7.78 3.19 -6.48
N SER A 100 7.57 2.60 -7.65
CA SER A 100 8.64 2.06 -8.47
C SER A 100 9.66 3.10 -8.93
N ILE A 101 9.23 4.34 -9.18
CA ILE A 101 10.14 5.40 -9.66
C ILE A 101 11.08 5.89 -8.55
N SER A 102 10.66 5.69 -7.30
CA SER A 102 11.40 6.11 -6.11
C SER A 102 12.17 4.96 -5.48
N SER A 103 12.17 3.76 -6.06
CA SER A 103 12.82 2.59 -5.47
C SER A 103 14.35 2.67 -5.58
N PRO A 104 15.10 2.63 -4.46
CA PRO A 104 16.56 2.62 -4.49
C PRO A 104 17.12 1.44 -5.27
N LEU A 105 16.51 0.26 -5.13
CA LEU A 105 16.91 -0.96 -5.85
C LEU A 105 16.79 -0.77 -7.38
N LYS A 106 15.67 -0.22 -7.86
CA LYS A 106 15.43 -0.01 -9.29
C LYS A 106 16.35 1.07 -9.85
N ILE A 107 16.61 2.13 -9.08
CA ILE A 107 17.53 3.20 -9.46
C ILE A 107 18.97 2.69 -9.55
N ALA A 108 19.43 1.89 -8.59
CA ALA A 108 20.78 1.30 -8.60
C ALA A 108 21.01 0.40 -9.83
N LEU A 109 19.98 -0.32 -10.29
CA LEU A 109 20.05 -1.14 -11.50
C LEU A 109 20.01 -0.29 -12.79
N ALA A 110 19.26 0.81 -12.80
CA ALA A 110 19.08 1.65 -13.98
C ALA A 110 20.20 2.69 -14.18
N ALA A 111 20.79 3.20 -13.10
CA ALA A 111 21.84 4.23 -13.15
C ALA A 111 23.02 3.91 -14.09
N PRO A 112 23.61 2.69 -14.09
CA PRO A 112 24.70 2.36 -15.02
C PRO A 112 24.22 2.30 -16.48
N MET A 113 22.97 1.93 -16.74
CA MET A 113 22.40 1.84 -18.09
C MET A 113 22.19 3.22 -18.73
N CYS A 114 21.99 4.25 -17.91
CA CYS A 114 21.76 5.62 -18.36
C CYS A 114 22.99 6.53 -18.26
N GLY A 115 24.18 5.98 -17.95
CA GLY A 115 25.40 6.77 -17.73
C GLY A 115 25.33 7.69 -16.50
N ALA A 116 24.46 7.38 -15.54
CA ALA A 116 24.23 8.16 -14.32
C ALA A 116 24.80 7.48 -13.06
N GLN A 117 25.80 6.60 -13.23
CA GLN A 117 26.45 5.89 -12.14
C GLN A 117 27.05 6.87 -11.11
N GLY A 118 26.82 6.62 -9.82
CA GLY A 118 27.23 7.52 -8.74
C GLY A 118 26.31 8.74 -8.53
N ARG A 119 25.23 8.87 -9.32
CA ARG A 119 24.19 9.92 -9.17
C ARG A 119 22.86 9.37 -8.67
N GLU A 120 22.83 8.15 -8.14
CA GLU A 120 21.63 7.48 -7.63
C GLU A 120 20.95 8.32 -6.55
N GLY A 121 21.75 8.93 -5.66
CA GLY A 121 21.24 9.81 -4.61
C GLY A 121 20.58 11.08 -5.14
N GLU A 122 21.10 11.66 -6.23
CA GLU A 122 20.50 12.83 -6.88
C GLU A 122 19.15 12.46 -7.51
N ILE A 123 19.09 11.31 -8.19
CA ILE A 123 17.86 10.77 -8.78
C ILE A 123 16.83 10.54 -7.67
N LEU A 124 17.21 9.83 -6.61
CA LEU A 124 16.34 9.49 -5.50
C LEU A 124 15.80 10.74 -4.79
N ARG A 125 16.65 11.76 -4.59
CA ARG A 125 16.28 13.05 -3.99
C ARG A 125 15.24 13.81 -4.83
N ARG A 126 15.18 13.57 -6.15
CA ARG A 126 14.14 14.14 -7.03
C ARG A 126 12.90 13.25 -7.11
N THR A 127 13.05 11.93 -7.11
CA THR A 127 11.91 11.01 -7.30
C THR A 127 11.11 10.76 -6.02
N ILE A 128 11.70 10.88 -4.83
CA ILE A 128 10.97 10.78 -3.55
C ILE A 128 9.87 11.86 -3.42
N PRO A 129 10.18 13.17 -3.50
CA PRO A 129 9.16 14.20 -3.34
C PRO A 129 8.10 14.14 -4.44
N LEU A 130 8.51 13.80 -5.68
CA LEU A 130 7.58 13.60 -6.80
C LEU A 130 6.63 12.42 -6.53
N GLY A 131 7.15 11.28 -6.06
CA GLY A 131 6.35 10.12 -5.71
C GLY A 131 5.33 10.41 -4.61
N ILE A 132 5.75 11.10 -3.55
CA ILE A 132 4.87 11.52 -2.45
C ILE A 132 3.77 12.47 -2.96
N ALA A 133 4.13 13.49 -3.75
CA ALA A 133 3.18 14.45 -4.30
C ALA A 133 2.12 13.77 -5.19
N VAL A 134 2.53 12.85 -6.06
CA VAL A 134 1.60 12.09 -6.90
C VAL A 134 0.70 11.19 -6.05
N CYS A 135 1.23 10.53 -5.01
CA CYS A 135 0.42 9.70 -4.12
C CYS A 135 -0.60 10.51 -3.32
N LEU A 136 -0.25 11.72 -2.88
CA LEU A 136 -1.19 12.63 -2.24
C LEU A 136 -2.30 13.06 -3.19
N ALA A 137 -1.97 13.43 -4.44
CA ALA A 137 -2.96 13.77 -5.45
C ALA A 137 -3.91 12.60 -5.75
N LEU A 138 -3.37 11.38 -5.91
CA LEU A 138 -4.16 10.16 -6.08
C LEU A 138 -5.03 9.85 -4.86
N GLY A 139 -4.54 10.13 -3.65
CA GLY A 139 -5.29 9.97 -2.41
C GLY A 139 -6.50 10.90 -2.34
N VAL A 140 -6.34 12.16 -2.77
CA VAL A 140 -7.46 13.12 -2.89
C VAL A 140 -8.47 12.63 -3.92
N ILE A 141 -8.04 12.17 -5.09
CA ILE A 141 -8.92 11.61 -6.11
C ILE A 141 -9.69 10.40 -5.56
N LEU A 142 -9.00 9.48 -4.88
CA LEU A 142 -9.60 8.28 -4.31
C LEU A 142 -10.65 8.62 -3.25
N TRP A 143 -10.35 9.60 -2.40
CA TRP A 143 -11.27 10.07 -1.38
C TRP A 143 -12.53 10.70 -1.99
N LEU A 144 -12.37 11.55 -3.02
CA LEU A 144 -13.51 12.13 -3.75
C LEU A 144 -14.36 11.04 -4.41
N LEU A 145 -13.72 10.07 -5.06
CA LEU A 145 -14.41 9.01 -5.78
C LEU A 145 -15.19 8.08 -4.82
N LEU A 146 -14.63 7.79 -3.65
CA LEU A 146 -15.33 7.07 -2.59
C LEU A 146 -16.47 7.89 -1.96
N GLY A 147 -16.28 9.20 -1.82
CA GLY A 147 -17.32 10.11 -1.34
C GLY A 147 -18.54 10.19 -2.26
N GLN A 148 -18.35 10.08 -3.58
CA GLN A 148 -19.44 10.05 -4.54
C GLN A 148 -20.18 8.70 -4.62
N LEU A 149 -19.49 7.60 -4.31
CA LEU A 149 -20.08 6.25 -4.33
C LEU A 149 -20.73 5.84 -3.01
N GLY A 150 -20.42 6.50 -1.89
CA GLY A 150 -21.04 6.27 -0.58
C GLY A 150 -22.38 6.98 -0.35
N GLY A 151 -22.95 7.59 -1.40
CA GLY A 151 -24.22 8.34 -1.37
C GLY A 151 -25.45 7.56 -1.83
N ASN A 152 -25.38 6.23 -1.95
CA ASN A 152 -26.52 5.36 -2.27
C ASN A 152 -26.79 4.37 -1.15
#